data_AF-A0A9E2XLD0-F1
#
_entry.id   AF-A0A9E2XLD0-F1
#
_cell.length_a   1.000
_cell.length_b   1.000
_cell.length_c   1.000
_cell.angle_alpha   90.00
_cell.angle_beta   90.00
_cell.angle_gamma   90.00
#
_symmetry.space_group_name_H-M   'P 1'
#
loop_
_entity.id
_entity.type
_entity.pdbx_description
1 polymer ?
#
loop_
_entity_poly.entity_id
_entity_poly.type
_entity_poly.pdbx_seq_one_letter_code
_entity_poly.pdbx_strand_id
1 'polypeptide(L)'
;TDRELIVERVSPEGEREQHRLDAYWLRVELLGEAERLVLVSRGNRLVVGRFLAPSVREEVAEQLKAALAAYHSPRYDHPWDETE
;
A
#
# COMPACT_ATOMS: atom_id res chain seq x y z
N THR A 1 12.72 -7.25 0.12
CA THR A 1 12.70 -6.46 -1.12
C THR A 1 11.66 -5.38 -0.94
N ASP A 2 12.07 -4.11 -0.86
CA ASP A 2 11.14 -2.99 -0.59
C ASP A 2 10.28 -2.62 -1.81
N ARG A 3 10.32 -3.44 -2.87
CA ARG A 3 9.66 -3.22 -4.15
C ARG A 3 8.28 -3.86 -4.26
N GLU A 4 7.85 -4.57 -3.22
CA GLU A 4 6.60 -5.30 -3.22
C GLU A 4 5.76 -4.92 -2.00
N LEU A 5 4.48 -4.64 -2.21
CA LEU A 5 3.48 -4.67 -1.14
C LEU A 5 2.93 -6.08 -1.05
N ILE A 6 3.08 -6.70 0.12
CA ILE A 6 2.53 -8.02 0.41
C ILE A 6 1.25 -7.82 1.20
N VAL A 7 0.15 -8.37 0.70
CA VAL A 7 -1.13 -8.43 1.41
C VAL A 7 -1.42 -9.89 1.73
N GLU A 8 -1.46 -10.22 3.01
CA GLU A 8 -1.84 -11.54 3.49
C GLU A 8 -3.27 -11.49 4.04
N ARG A 9 -4.12 -12.37 3.52
CA ARG A 9 -5.45 -12.64 4.05
C ARG A 9 -5.37 -13.95 4.81
N VAL A 10 -5.69 -13.89 6.10
CA VAL A 10 -5.77 -15.06 6.96
C VAL A 10 -7.25 -15.36 7.23
N SER A 11 -7.70 -16.57 6.90
CA SER A 11 -9.04 -17.04 7.25
C SER A 11 -9.12 -17.40 8.74
N PRO A 12 -10.32 -17.47 9.33
CA PRO A 12 -10.50 -17.97 10.70
C PRO A 12 -9.96 -19.41 10.90
N GLU A 13 -9.97 -20.23 9.85
CA GLU A 13 -9.46 -21.61 9.84
C GLU A 13 -7.93 -21.68 9.68
N GLY A 14 -7.28 -20.52 9.51
CA GLY A 14 -5.82 -20.39 9.39
C GLY A 14 -5.29 -20.49 7.95
N GLU A 15 -6.18 -20.55 6.95
CA GLU A 15 -5.79 -20.52 5.54
C GLU A 15 -5.21 -19.15 5.20
N ARG A 16 -4.10 -19.14 4.45
CA ARG A 16 -3.37 -17.91 4.11
C ARG A 16 -3.35 -17.73 2.61
N GLU A 17 -3.98 -16.65 2.15
CA GLU A 17 -3.90 -16.19 0.77
C GLU A 17 -2.99 -14.96 0.73
N GLN A 18 -1.96 -15.00 -0.13
CA GLN A 18 -0.99 -13.92 -0.23
C GLN A 18 -1.01 -13.30 -1.62
N HIS A 19 -1.20 -11.99 -1.67
CA HIS A 19 -1.06 -11.19 -2.88
C HIS A 19 0.22 -10.37 -2.81
N ARG A 20 1.03 -10.44 -3.87
CA ARG A 20 2.21 -9.58 -4.06
C ARG A 20 1.89 -8.55 -5.13
N LEU A 21 2.05 -7.28 -4.81
CA LEU A 21 1.81 -6.16 -5.72
C LEU A 21 3.11 -5.40 -5.92
N ASP A 22 3.45 -5.09 -7.18
CA ASP A 22 4.60 -4.26 -7.52
C ASP A 22 4.35 -2.84 -7.00
N ALA A 23 5.18 -2.40 -6.05
CA ALA A 23 5.04 -1.12 -5.35
C ALA A 23 5.29 0.07 -6.28
N TYR A 24 6.14 -0.07 -7.30
CA TYR A 24 6.41 1.01 -8.24
C TYR A 24 5.19 1.37 -9.09
N TRP A 25 4.31 0.40 -9.35
CA TRP A 25 3.07 0.60 -10.10
C TRP A 25 1.82 0.63 -9.23
N LEU A 26 2.00 0.64 -7.91
CA LEU A 26 0.91 0.56 -6.96
C LEU A 26 0.17 1.89 -6.89
N ARG A 27 -1.15 1.83 -7.04
CA ARG A 27 -2.08 2.93 -6.77
C ARG A 27 -3.03 2.54 -5.66
N VAL A 28 -3.30 3.50 -4.78
CA VAL A 28 -4.22 3.38 -3.65
C VAL A 28 -5.44 4.23 -3.94
N GLU A 29 -6.61 3.62 -4.03
CA GLU A 29 -7.88 4.27 -4.38
C GLU A 29 -8.92 4.05 -3.27
N LEU A 30 -9.73 5.07 -2.99
CA LEU A 30 -10.96 4.96 -2.17
C LEU A 30 -12.14 5.14 -3.11
N LEU A 31 -13.04 4.16 -3.20
CA LEU A 31 -14.07 4.12 -4.24
C LEU A 31 -15.48 3.84 -3.73
N GLY A 32 -16.43 4.57 -4.31
CA GLY A 32 -17.87 4.46 -4.04
C GLY A 32 -18.27 5.12 -2.72
N GLU A 33 -19.56 5.01 -2.39
CA GLU A 33 -20.18 5.70 -1.23
C GLU A 33 -19.68 5.20 0.13
N ALA A 34 -19.05 4.02 0.17
CA ALA A 34 -18.50 3.43 1.39
C ALA A 34 -16.96 3.50 1.44
N GLU A 35 -16.30 4.30 0.59
CA GLU A 35 -14.84 4.48 0.62
C GLU A 35 -14.08 3.14 0.60
N ARG A 36 -14.43 2.26 -0.34
CA ARG A 36 -13.75 0.95 -0.43
C ARG A 36 -12.29 1.19 -0.77
N LEU A 37 -11.40 0.70 0.09
CA LEU A 37 -9.96 0.76 -0.13
C LEU A 37 -9.53 -0.29 -1.14
N VAL A 38 -9.02 0.17 -2.28
CA VAL A 38 -8.60 -0.66 -3.40
C VAL A 38 -7.14 -0.40 -3.72
N LEU A 39 -6.39 -1.49 -3.81
CA LEU A 39 -5.00 -1.51 -4.27
C LEU A 39 -4.98 -1.96 -5.73
N VAL A 40 -4.36 -1.16 -6.59
CA VAL A 40 -4.29 -1.43 -8.03
C VAL A 40 -2.82 -1.49 -8.44
N SER A 41 -2.39 -2.58 -9.07
CA SER A 41 -1.05 -2.70 -9.64
C SER A 41 -1.06 -3.66 -10.82
N ARG A 42 -0.56 -3.23 -11.99
CA ARG A 42 -0.39 -4.02 -13.23
C ARG A 42 -1.45 -5.13 -13.43
N GLY A 43 -2.69 -4.75 -13.70
CA GLY A 43 -3.78 -5.71 -13.96
C GLY A 43 -4.37 -6.39 -12.72
N ASN A 44 -3.75 -6.23 -11.55
CA ASN A 44 -4.30 -6.67 -10.27
C ASN A 44 -5.09 -5.55 -9.62
N ARG A 45 -6.24 -5.92 -9.05
CA ARG A 45 -7.11 -5.03 -8.27
C ARG A 45 -7.58 -5.77 -7.04
N LEU A 46 -7.15 -5.32 -5.87
CA LEU A 46 -7.38 -5.98 -4.60
C LEU A 46 -8.13 -5.05 -3.65
N VAL A 47 -9.29 -5.48 -3.17
CA VAL A 47 -10.02 -4.76 -2.13
C VAL A 47 -9.52 -5.21 -0.76
N VAL A 48 -9.04 -4.28 0.05
CA VAL A 48 -8.51 -4.56 1.39
C VAL A 48 -9.30 -3.81 2.46
N GLY A 49 -9.15 -4.19 3.73
CA GLY A 49 -9.76 -3.47 4.85
C GLY A 49 -11.30 -3.46 4.86
N ARG A 50 -11.97 -4.46 4.25
CA ARG A 50 -13.45 -4.52 4.22
C ARG A 50 -14.09 -4.56 5.61
N PHE A 51 -13.36 -5.06 6.60
CA PHE A 51 -13.79 -5.13 8.00
C PHE A 51 -13.55 -3.83 8.78
N LEU A 52 -12.80 -2.89 8.22
CA LEU A 52 -12.52 -1.60 8.85
C LEU A 52 -13.73 -0.66 8.70
N ALA A 53 -13.89 0.25 9.65
CA ALA A 53 -14.80 1.39 9.49
C ALA A 53 -14.33 2.31 8.33
N PRO A 54 -15.22 3.11 7.73
CA PRO A 54 -14.87 4.01 6.62
C PRO A 54 -13.67 4.93 6.95
N SER A 55 -13.72 5.66 8.07
CA SER A 55 -12.64 6.55 8.50
C SER A 55 -11.29 5.84 8.67
N VAL A 56 -11.30 4.58 9.13
CA VAL A 56 -10.07 3.79 9.28
C VAL A 56 -9.54 3.35 7.91
N ARG A 57 -10.42 3.11 6.92
CA ARG A 57 -9.97 2.88 5.54
C ARG A 57 -9.31 4.11 4.94
N GLU A 58 -9.83 5.30 5.24
CA GLU A 58 -9.21 6.56 4.81
C GLU A 58 -7.81 6.73 5.43
N GLU A 59 -7.70 6.53 6.74
CA GLU A 59 -6.41 6.63 7.43
C GLU A 59 -5.38 5.66 6.85
N VAL A 60 -5.75 4.39 6.64
CA VAL A 60 -4.88 3.39 6.02
C VAL A 60 -4.52 3.79 4.60
N ALA A 61 -5.46 4.35 3.83
CA ALA A 61 -5.18 4.81 2.47
C ALA A 61 -4.12 5.93 2.47
N GLU A 62 -4.25 6.91 3.36
CA GLU A 62 -3.28 8.01 3.49
C GLU A 62 -1.91 7.52 3.94
N GLN A 63 -1.85 6.60 4.90
CA GLN A 63 -0.58 5.99 5.34
C GLN A 63 0.11 5.22 4.20
N LEU A 64 -0.64 4.46 3.41
CA LEU A 64 -0.10 3.75 2.25
C LEU A 64 0.38 4.71 1.15
N LYS A 65 -0.36 5.79 0.88
CA LYS A 65 0.06 6.83 -0.07
C LYS A 65 1.34 7.52 0.39
N ALA A 66 1.46 7.86 1.68
CA ALA A 66 2.66 8.44 2.24
C ALA A 66 3.87 7.50 2.13
N ALA A 67 3.69 6.21 2.44
CA ALA A 67 4.72 5.19 2.29
C ALA A 67 5.18 5.04 0.83
N LEU A 68 4.24 5.04 -0.13
CA LEU A 68 4.57 5.01 -1.56
C LEU A 68 5.32 6.27 -2.00
N ALA A 69 4.89 7.46 -1.57
CA ALA A 69 5.56 8.71 -1.90
C ALA A 69 7.01 8.73 -1.39
N ALA A 70 7.25 8.21 -0.18
CA ALA A 70 8.58 8.03 0.37
C ALA A 70 9.40 7.01 -0.44
N TYR A 71 8.80 5.87 -0.81
CA TYR A 71 9.44 4.86 -1.66
C TYR A 71 9.84 5.41 -3.05
N HIS A 72 9.01 6.26 -3.64
CA HIS A 72 9.27 6.91 -4.93
C HIS A 72 10.27 8.07 -4.85
N SER A 73 10.59 8.55 -3.65
CA SER A 73 11.55 9.63 -3.41
C SER A 73 12.82 9.06 -2.79
N PRO A 74 13.70 8.39 -3.57
CA PRO A 74 14.98 7.97 -3.05
C PRO A 74 15.74 9.21 -2.61
N ARG A 75 15.92 9.37 -1.29
CA ARG A 75 16.95 10.23 -0.76
C ARG A 75 18.27 9.55 -1.13
N TYR A 76 18.92 10.07 -2.15
CA TYR A 76 20.32 9.76 -2.37
C TYR A 76 21.08 10.54 -1.29
N ASP A 77 21.41 9.88 -0.18
CA ASP A 77 22.42 10.40 0.73
C ASP A 77 23.73 10.40 -0.06
N HIS A 78 24.12 11.57 -0.56
CA HIS A 78 25.37 11.71 -1.27
C HIS A 78 26.48 11.99 -0.25
N PRO A 79 27.63 11.31 -0.35
CA PRO A 79 28.77 11.53 0.57
C PRO A 79 29.39 12.94 0.46
N TRP A 80 28.85 13.80 -0.41
CA TRP A 80 29.27 15.19 -0.59
C TRP A 80 28.39 16.19 0.20
N ASP A 81 27.32 15.71 0.85
CA ASP A 81 26.43 16.53 1.68
C ASP A 81 26.95 16.68 3.14
N GLU A 82 28.07 16.03 3.49
CA GLU A 82 28.69 16.05 4.84
C GLU A 82 29.78 17.15 5.00
N THR A 83 29.85 18.13 4.12
CA THR A 83 30.75 19.28 4.29
C THR A 83 29.97 20.58 4.43
N GLU A 84 29.64 20.95 5.67
CA GLU A 84 29.79 22.30 6.24
C GLU A 84 29.71 22.29 7.77
#